data_AF-A0A942CGI9-F1
#
_entry.id   AF-A0A942CGI9-F1
#
_cell.length_a   1.000
_cell.length_b   1.000
_cell.length_c   1.000
_cell.angle_alpha   90.00
_cell.angle_beta   90.00
_cell.angle_gamma   90.00
#
_symmetry.space_group_name_H-M   'P 1'
#
loop_
_entity.id
_entity.type
_entity.pdbx_description
1 polymer ?
#
loop_
_entity_poly.entity_id
_entity_poly.type
_entity_poly.pdbx_seq_one_letter_code
_entity_poly.pdbx_strand_id
1 'polypeptide(L)'
;MFKSTLKILSLATALAVTSLAAHADTVHGSISIGGGDTYTTSSIHFTRAGDAYAEDATGTFADLFTSTNTHASVTMNDFNFGSGFVNPTQVFTLTNNGKTVTFSLTGITSSGIDSNGDLHILGVGTFTETGYSSSTGTFNLTSQNGSGGAKVTFSASAVAPTPEPNTLLLLGTGLMSSAGALYRRRRKA
;
A
#
# COMPACT_ATOMS: atom_id res chain seq x y z
N MET A 1 -41.14 -9.97 -33.16
CA MET A 1 -40.28 -10.99 -32.51
C MET A 1 -38.95 -10.44 -31.94
N PHE A 2 -38.65 -9.13 -32.02
CA PHE A 2 -37.31 -8.58 -31.70
C PHE A 2 -37.14 -7.91 -30.32
N LYS A 3 -38.19 -7.82 -29.50
CA LYS A 3 -38.18 -7.03 -28.25
C LYS A 3 -37.61 -7.77 -27.02
N SER A 4 -37.49 -9.11 -27.05
CA SER A 4 -36.98 -9.89 -25.91
C SER A 4 -35.46 -10.12 -25.98
N THR A 5 -34.90 -10.29 -27.17
CA THR A 5 -33.45 -10.45 -27.42
C THR A 5 -32.67 -9.19 -27.05
N LEU A 6 -33.26 -8.00 -27.26
CA LEU A 6 -32.62 -6.72 -26.92
C LEU A 6 -32.41 -6.52 -25.40
N LYS A 7 -33.30 -7.08 -24.56
CA LYS A 7 -33.23 -6.97 -23.09
C LYS A 7 -32.25 -7.95 -22.46
N ILE A 8 -32.03 -9.10 -23.10
CA ILE A 8 -31.03 -10.09 -22.67
C ILE A 8 -29.63 -9.58 -23.06
N LEU A 9 -29.50 -8.95 -24.24
CA LEU A 9 -28.26 -8.35 -24.69
C LEU A 9 -27.81 -7.19 -23.78
N SER A 10 -28.74 -6.34 -23.31
CA SER A 10 -28.41 -5.25 -22.37
C SER A 10 -27.96 -5.73 -20.99
N LEU A 11 -28.43 -6.89 -20.53
CA LEU A 11 -28.01 -7.47 -19.26
C LEU A 11 -26.64 -8.16 -19.38
N ALA A 12 -26.37 -8.79 -20.52
CA ALA A 12 -25.08 -9.39 -20.84
C ALA A 12 -23.98 -8.33 -21.03
N THR A 13 -24.28 -7.18 -21.66
CA THR A 13 -23.33 -6.06 -21.74
C THR A 13 -23.11 -5.39 -20.40
N ALA A 14 -24.13 -5.23 -19.54
CA ALA A 14 -23.93 -4.69 -18.20
C ALA A 14 -23.01 -5.59 -17.35
N LEU A 15 -23.13 -6.91 -17.45
CA LEU A 15 -22.29 -7.87 -16.72
C LEU A 15 -20.85 -7.94 -17.27
N ALA A 16 -20.68 -7.84 -18.59
CA ALA A 16 -19.37 -7.81 -19.25
C ALA A 16 -18.61 -6.49 -19.04
N VAL A 17 -19.32 -5.38 -18.81
CA VAL A 17 -18.70 -4.09 -18.47
C VAL A 17 -18.26 -4.06 -17.00
N THR A 18 -18.94 -4.78 -16.10
CA THR A 18 -18.53 -4.86 -14.68
C THR A 18 -17.29 -5.73 -14.43
N SER A 19 -16.96 -6.69 -15.30
CA SER A 19 -15.74 -7.51 -15.17
C SER A 19 -14.46 -6.79 -15.58
N LEU A 20 -14.56 -5.56 -16.11
CA LEU A 20 -13.43 -4.69 -16.43
C LEU A 20 -13.09 -3.73 -15.28
N ALA A 21 -13.74 -3.84 -14.12
CA ALA A 21 -13.22 -3.28 -12.88
C ALA A 21 -11.93 -4.06 -12.56
N ALA A 22 -10.85 -3.53 -13.14
CA ALA A 22 -9.55 -4.11 -13.26
C ALA A 22 -9.03 -4.63 -11.92
N HIS A 23 -8.47 -5.83 -11.95
CA HIS A 23 -7.50 -6.28 -10.97
C HIS A 23 -6.28 -5.35 -11.03
N ALA A 24 -6.35 -4.19 -10.38
CA ALA A 24 -5.13 -3.49 -10.00
C ALA A 24 -4.44 -4.41 -9.00
N ASP A 25 -3.28 -4.95 -9.39
CA ASP A 25 -2.42 -5.63 -8.44
C ASP A 25 -2.07 -4.63 -7.33
N THR A 26 -1.94 -5.14 -6.13
CA THR A 26 -1.78 -4.33 -4.93
C THR A 26 -0.35 -4.33 -4.50
N VAL A 27 0.12 -3.22 -3.94
CA VAL A 27 1.46 -3.13 -3.37
C VAL A 27 1.63 -4.21 -2.30
N HIS A 28 2.69 -5.01 -2.38
CA HIS A 28 3.01 -6.06 -1.43
C HIS A 28 4.53 -6.31 -1.39
N GLY A 29 5.01 -6.89 -0.28
CA GLY A 29 6.44 -7.14 -0.06
C GLY A 29 7.04 -6.20 0.97
N SER A 30 8.36 -6.19 1.07
CA SER A 30 9.13 -5.43 2.05
C SER A 30 10.25 -4.63 1.40
N ILE A 31 10.56 -3.46 1.94
CA ILE A 31 11.76 -2.71 1.58
C ILE A 31 12.48 -2.25 2.86
N SER A 32 13.80 -2.35 2.85
CA SER A 32 14.64 -1.75 3.88
C SER A 32 15.34 -0.49 3.38
N ILE A 33 15.35 0.53 4.22
CA ILE A 33 16.02 1.80 3.94
C ILE A 33 17.06 2.03 5.03
N GLY A 34 18.28 2.34 4.64
CA GLY A 34 19.35 2.83 5.50
C GLY A 34 19.35 4.35 5.54
N GLY A 35 19.64 4.96 6.69
CA GLY A 35 19.68 6.43 6.79
C GLY A 35 20.45 6.94 8.00
N GLY A 36 20.43 8.25 8.20
CA GLY A 36 20.95 8.91 9.39
C GLY A 36 19.97 9.96 9.90
N ASP A 37 19.75 10.00 11.21
CA ASP A 37 18.76 10.84 11.85
C ASP A 37 19.26 11.50 13.14
N THR A 38 18.54 12.53 13.55
CA THR A 38 18.55 13.07 14.91
C THR A 38 17.11 13.10 15.41
N TYR A 39 16.92 12.98 16.72
CA TYR A 39 15.57 12.98 17.28
C TYR A 39 15.51 13.57 18.68
N THR A 40 14.29 13.98 19.02
CA THR A 40 13.85 14.33 20.37
C THR A 40 12.92 13.25 20.90
N THR A 41 12.29 13.47 22.04
CA THR A 41 11.26 12.56 22.58
C THR A 41 9.98 12.54 21.76
N SER A 42 9.79 13.43 20.77
CA SER A 42 8.54 13.54 20.01
C SER A 42 8.72 13.87 18.53
N SER A 43 9.94 14.03 18.03
CA SER A 43 10.19 14.36 16.63
C SER A 43 11.46 13.72 16.10
N ILE A 44 11.48 13.40 14.82
CA ILE A 44 12.65 12.91 14.10
C ILE A 44 13.00 13.87 12.96
N HIS A 45 14.30 14.07 12.76
CA HIS A 45 14.89 14.85 11.69
C HIS A 45 15.88 13.99 10.91
N PHE A 46 15.69 13.88 9.60
CA PHE A 46 16.58 13.13 8.72
C PHE A 46 17.70 14.02 8.20
N THR A 47 18.93 13.64 8.52
CA THR A 47 20.13 14.45 8.23
C THR A 47 20.64 14.27 6.82
N ARG A 48 20.23 13.20 6.13
CA ARG A 48 20.55 12.89 4.74
C ARG A 48 19.43 12.08 4.09
N ALA A 49 19.49 11.98 2.76
CA ALA A 49 18.69 11.02 2.03
C ALA A 49 18.97 9.58 2.52
N GLY A 50 17.95 8.74 2.49
CA GLY A 50 18.08 7.33 2.75
C GLY A 50 18.66 6.58 1.54
N ASP A 51 19.06 5.35 1.78
CA ASP A 51 19.62 4.43 0.80
C ASP A 51 18.82 3.12 0.84
N ALA A 52 18.31 2.69 -0.31
CA ALA A 52 17.65 1.40 -0.46
C ALA A 52 18.40 0.53 -1.47
N TYR A 53 18.49 -0.77 -1.19
CA TYR A 53 19.21 -1.72 -2.03
C TYR A 53 18.26 -2.81 -2.54
N ALA A 54 18.54 -3.32 -3.74
CA ALA A 54 17.73 -4.35 -4.38
C ALA A 54 17.64 -5.65 -3.55
N GLU A 55 18.70 -5.99 -2.82
CA GLU A 55 18.78 -7.19 -1.99
C GLU A 55 17.80 -7.15 -0.79
N ASP A 56 17.41 -5.94 -0.37
CA ASP A 56 16.50 -5.70 0.75
C ASP A 56 15.04 -5.48 0.31
N ALA A 57 14.78 -5.52 -1.00
CA ALA A 57 13.47 -5.28 -1.60
C ALA A 57 12.82 -6.61 -2.05
N THR A 58 11.56 -6.81 -1.69
CA THR A 58 10.76 -7.98 -2.06
C THR A 58 9.38 -7.57 -2.58
N GLY A 59 8.68 -8.49 -3.25
CA GLY A 59 7.36 -8.22 -3.82
C GLY A 59 7.41 -7.13 -4.90
N THR A 60 6.42 -6.24 -4.93
CA THR A 60 6.34 -5.16 -5.93
C THR A 60 7.52 -4.19 -5.81
N PHE A 61 8.07 -4.02 -4.60
CA PHE A 61 9.23 -3.16 -4.38
C PHE A 61 10.51 -3.66 -5.06
N ALA A 62 10.62 -4.96 -5.37
CA ALA A 62 11.77 -5.47 -6.11
C ALA A 62 11.83 -4.88 -7.54
N ASP A 63 10.69 -4.50 -8.13
CA ASP A 63 10.62 -3.91 -9.47
C ASP A 63 11.15 -2.47 -9.54
N LEU A 64 11.38 -1.83 -8.39
CA LEU A 64 12.09 -0.56 -8.31
C LEU A 64 13.53 -0.69 -8.83
N PHE A 65 14.08 -1.89 -8.80
CA PHE A 65 15.48 -2.16 -9.10
C PHE A 65 15.63 -3.02 -10.35
N THR A 66 16.80 -2.95 -10.98
CA THR A 66 17.18 -3.82 -12.10
C THR A 66 18.55 -4.42 -11.85
N SER A 67 18.96 -5.39 -12.66
CA SER A 67 20.31 -5.97 -12.58
C SER A 67 21.45 -4.95 -12.75
N THR A 68 21.17 -3.78 -13.35
CA THR A 68 22.14 -2.71 -13.56
C THR A 68 21.91 -1.50 -12.66
N ASN A 69 20.80 -1.47 -11.91
CA ASN A 69 20.42 -0.39 -11.00
C ASN A 69 19.92 -0.99 -9.69
N THR A 70 20.87 -1.34 -8.82
CA THR A 70 20.64 -2.09 -7.58
C THR A 70 20.58 -1.21 -6.32
N HIS A 71 20.67 0.11 -6.47
CA HIS A 71 20.69 1.08 -5.38
C HIS A 71 19.84 2.30 -5.75
N ALA A 72 19.10 2.84 -4.79
CA ALA A 72 18.26 4.02 -4.95
C ALA A 72 18.40 4.95 -3.75
N SER A 73 18.46 6.25 -4.02
CA SER A 73 18.32 7.26 -2.98
C SER A 73 16.85 7.45 -2.62
N VAL A 74 16.58 7.62 -1.32
CA VAL A 74 15.24 7.77 -0.76
C VAL A 74 15.11 9.14 -0.13
N THR A 75 14.08 9.88 -0.52
CA THR A 75 13.71 11.12 0.14
C THR A 75 12.99 10.79 1.45
N MET A 76 13.59 11.14 2.57
CA MET A 76 13.03 10.97 3.92
C MET A 76 12.48 12.31 4.41
N ASN A 77 11.27 12.30 4.98
CA ASN A 77 10.61 13.50 5.49
C ASN A 77 10.56 13.49 7.00
N ASP A 78 10.97 14.59 7.63
CA ASP A 78 10.85 14.79 9.06
C ASP A 78 9.39 14.69 9.52
N PHE A 79 9.18 14.18 10.73
CA PHE A 79 7.85 14.13 11.31
C PHE A 79 7.83 14.16 12.83
N ASN A 80 6.69 14.56 13.38
CA ASN A 80 6.40 14.45 14.81
C ASN A 80 5.72 13.12 15.10
N PHE A 81 6.19 12.39 16.12
CA PHE A 81 5.61 11.13 16.56
C PHE A 81 5.02 11.20 17.98
N GLY A 82 5.00 12.39 18.60
CA GLY A 82 4.32 12.66 19.85
C GLY A 82 2.95 13.33 19.64
N SER A 83 2.61 14.27 20.52
CA SER A 83 1.32 14.98 20.50
C SER A 83 1.11 15.87 19.26
N GLY A 84 2.16 16.11 18.47
CA GLY A 84 2.10 16.90 17.24
C GLY A 84 1.96 16.04 15.98
N PHE A 85 1.75 14.73 16.09
CA PHE A 85 1.55 13.87 14.92
C PHE A 85 0.31 14.28 14.13
N VAL A 86 0.45 14.36 12.81
CA VAL A 86 -0.64 14.67 11.86
C VAL A 86 -0.90 13.44 10.99
N ASN A 87 -2.17 13.03 10.86
CA ASN A 87 -2.54 11.92 9.97
C ASN A 87 -3.23 12.47 8.71
N PRO A 88 -2.77 12.10 7.49
CA PRO A 88 -1.60 11.28 7.19
C PRO A 88 -0.30 12.11 7.17
N THR A 89 0.83 11.51 7.54
CA THR A 89 2.17 12.09 7.36
C THR A 89 2.98 11.25 6.39
N GLN A 90 3.41 11.82 5.26
CA GLN A 90 4.30 11.14 4.33
C GLN A 90 5.70 11.02 4.91
N VAL A 91 6.18 9.79 5.14
CA VAL A 91 7.49 9.53 5.77
C VAL A 91 8.60 9.42 4.74
N PHE A 92 8.35 8.79 3.60
CA PHE A 92 9.35 8.69 2.55
C PHE A 92 8.77 8.65 1.14
N THR A 93 9.64 8.94 0.18
CA THR A 93 9.42 8.74 -1.25
C THR A 93 10.68 8.16 -1.88
N LEU A 94 10.50 7.09 -2.65
CA LEU A 94 11.56 6.45 -3.42
C LEU A 94 11.09 6.41 -4.88
N THR A 95 11.88 7.01 -5.77
CA THR A 95 11.68 6.90 -7.21
C THR A 95 12.88 6.22 -7.83
N ASN A 96 12.66 5.07 -8.44
CA ASN A 96 13.70 4.37 -9.17
C ASN A 96 13.09 3.62 -10.37
N ASN A 97 13.85 3.49 -11.46
CA ASN A 97 13.42 2.77 -12.67
C ASN A 97 12.03 3.22 -13.22
N GLY A 98 11.70 4.51 -13.10
CA GLY A 98 10.41 5.06 -13.53
C GLY A 98 9.21 4.68 -12.64
N LYS A 99 9.45 3.96 -11.54
CA LYS A 99 8.45 3.64 -10.51
C LYS A 99 8.67 4.52 -9.29
N THR A 100 7.57 5.02 -8.72
CA THR A 100 7.60 5.80 -7.48
C THR A 100 6.80 5.08 -6.41
N VAL A 101 7.42 4.87 -5.25
CA VAL A 101 6.80 4.38 -4.02
C VAL A 101 6.76 5.50 -2.99
N THR A 102 5.62 5.68 -2.33
CA THR A 102 5.50 6.53 -1.15
C THR A 102 4.92 5.73 0.00
N PHE A 103 5.31 6.10 1.22
CA PHE A 103 4.67 5.61 2.44
C PHE A 103 4.16 6.79 3.26
N SER A 104 2.87 6.76 3.59
CA SER A 104 2.22 7.73 4.47
C SER A 104 1.77 7.06 5.75
N LEU A 105 2.34 7.48 6.88
CA LEU A 105 1.99 7.02 8.21
C LEU A 105 0.60 7.57 8.59
N THR A 106 -0.29 6.69 9.00
CA THR A 106 -1.65 7.02 9.45
C THR A 106 -1.81 6.78 10.95
N GLY A 107 -0.98 5.94 11.56
CA GLY A 107 -1.03 5.73 13.00
C GLY A 107 0.32 5.30 13.57
N ILE A 108 0.60 5.77 14.78
CA ILE A 108 1.73 5.30 15.58
C ILE A 108 1.18 4.31 16.58
N THR A 109 1.70 3.09 16.54
CA THR A 109 1.32 1.99 17.44
C THR A 109 2.18 2.01 18.69
N SER A 110 3.45 2.35 18.56
CA SER A 110 4.38 2.51 19.68
C SER A 110 5.52 3.44 19.28
N SER A 111 5.99 4.26 20.21
CA SER A 111 7.20 5.06 20.03
C SER A 111 7.92 5.22 21.35
N GLY A 112 9.24 5.14 21.36
CA GLY A 112 10.01 5.34 22.58
C GLY A 112 11.51 5.42 22.32
N ILE A 113 12.21 6.00 23.28
CA ILE A 113 13.67 5.98 23.36
C ILE A 113 14.02 4.98 24.45
N ASP A 114 14.85 4.00 24.13
CA ASP A 114 15.26 2.98 25.10
C ASP A 114 16.39 3.47 26.04
N SER A 115 16.84 2.61 26.95
CA SER A 115 17.89 2.94 27.91
C SER A 115 19.26 3.19 27.28
N ASN A 116 19.49 2.71 26.06
CA ASN A 116 20.71 2.96 25.29
C ASN A 116 20.62 4.29 24.52
N GLY A 117 19.46 4.95 24.58
CA GLY A 117 19.18 6.18 23.86
C GLY A 117 18.66 5.95 22.46
N ASP A 118 18.41 4.71 22.03
CA ASP A 118 17.98 4.36 20.67
C ASP A 118 16.48 4.59 20.48
N LEU A 119 16.11 5.21 19.35
CA LEU A 119 14.72 5.48 18.99
C LEU A 119 14.07 4.27 18.30
N HIS A 120 12.89 3.91 18.76
CA HIS A 120 12.02 2.90 18.14
C HIS A 120 10.67 3.52 17.83
N ILE A 121 10.21 3.41 16.58
CA ILE A 121 8.86 3.83 16.16
C ILE A 121 8.23 2.69 15.37
N LEU A 122 7.08 2.22 15.87
CA LEU A 122 6.19 1.29 15.19
C LEU A 122 4.92 2.02 14.81
N GLY A 123 4.46 1.79 13.58
CA GLY A 123 3.21 2.34 13.12
C GLY A 123 2.64 1.63 11.92
N VAL A 124 1.54 2.18 11.44
CA VAL A 124 0.79 1.70 10.29
C VAL A 124 0.53 2.84 9.34
N GLY A 125 0.42 2.53 8.06
CA GLY A 125 0.23 3.52 7.03
C GLY A 125 -0.23 2.91 5.72
N THR A 126 -0.15 3.72 4.68
CA THR A 126 -0.54 3.36 3.33
C THR A 126 0.65 3.53 2.39
N PHE A 127 0.91 2.50 1.59
CA PHE A 127 1.79 2.57 0.45
C PHE A 127 1.03 2.96 -0.81
N THR A 128 1.68 3.75 -1.66
CA THR A 128 1.28 3.93 -3.05
C THR A 128 2.48 3.59 -3.93
N GLU A 129 2.26 2.84 -5.00
CA GLU A 129 3.28 2.52 -6.00
C GLU A 129 2.75 2.75 -7.41
N THR A 130 3.59 3.26 -8.30
CA THR A 130 3.23 3.48 -9.71
C THR A 130 2.81 2.16 -10.37
N GLY A 131 1.57 2.12 -10.87
CA GLY A 131 1.02 0.95 -11.56
C GLY A 131 0.28 -0.05 -10.65
N TYR A 132 0.20 0.21 -9.35
CA TYR A 132 -0.50 -0.64 -8.38
C TYR A 132 -1.57 0.13 -7.62
N SER A 133 -2.59 -0.56 -7.12
CA SER A 133 -3.49 0.04 -6.14
C SER A 133 -2.81 0.13 -4.77
N SER A 134 -3.05 1.25 -4.07
CA SER A 134 -2.54 1.47 -2.73
C SER A 134 -2.90 0.35 -1.76
N SER A 135 -2.02 0.04 -0.83
CA SER A 135 -2.24 -0.97 0.20
C SER A 135 -1.79 -0.48 1.57
N THR A 136 -2.38 -1.04 2.63
CA THR A 136 -1.93 -0.76 3.99
C THR A 136 -0.68 -1.55 4.31
N GLY A 137 0.14 -1.01 5.21
CA GLY A 137 1.30 -1.73 5.71
C GLY A 137 1.81 -1.23 7.04
N THR A 138 2.81 -1.94 7.55
CA THR A 138 3.47 -1.61 8.81
C THR A 138 4.75 -0.84 8.55
N PHE A 139 5.08 0.03 9.49
CA PHE A 139 6.29 0.83 9.53
C PHE A 139 7.04 0.52 10.81
N ASN A 140 8.32 0.18 10.67
CA ASN A 140 9.23 0.03 11.79
C ASN A 140 10.49 0.85 11.50
N LEU A 141 10.78 1.81 12.38
CA LEU A 141 11.99 2.62 12.38
C LEU A 141 12.75 2.32 13.66
N THR A 142 14.02 1.96 13.50
CA THR A 142 14.98 1.88 14.59
C THR A 142 16.18 2.76 14.28
N SER A 143 16.53 3.68 15.18
CA SER A 143 17.81 4.39 15.15
C SER A 143 18.77 3.73 16.13
N GLN A 144 20.05 3.61 15.75
CA GLN A 144 21.10 3.01 16.57
C GLN A 144 22.21 4.02 16.86
N ASN A 145 22.79 3.93 18.06
CA ASN A 145 23.86 4.78 18.60
C ASN A 145 23.37 6.13 19.16
N GLY A 146 22.12 6.21 19.61
CA GLY A 146 21.55 7.43 20.20
C GLY A 146 21.29 8.57 19.20
N SER A 147 20.86 9.73 19.72
CA SER A 147 20.54 10.91 18.89
C SER A 147 21.79 11.40 18.14
N GLY A 148 21.73 11.40 16.80
CA GLY A 148 22.89 11.65 15.92
C GLY A 148 23.57 10.40 15.39
N GLY A 149 22.99 9.22 15.63
CA GLY A 149 23.42 7.95 15.06
C GLY A 149 23.32 7.91 13.53
N ALA A 150 24.34 7.35 12.87
CA ALA A 150 24.43 7.27 11.41
C ALA A 150 23.74 6.02 10.82
N LYS A 151 22.98 5.27 11.62
CA LYS A 151 22.36 3.98 11.26
C LYS A 151 20.91 3.95 11.67
N VAL A 152 20.04 4.30 10.73
CA VAL A 152 18.60 3.99 10.79
C VAL A 152 18.33 2.79 9.92
N THR A 153 17.55 1.85 10.42
CA THR A 153 16.95 0.79 9.61
C THR A 153 15.45 0.99 9.59
N PHE A 154 14.92 1.15 8.39
CA PHE A 154 13.49 1.09 8.13
C PHE A 154 13.15 -0.29 7.62
N SER A 155 12.05 -0.88 8.08
CA SER A 155 11.43 -2.01 7.40
C SER A 155 9.95 -1.71 7.23
N ALA A 156 9.49 -1.76 5.99
CA ALA A 156 8.13 -1.38 5.64
C ALA A 156 7.52 -2.55 4.86
N SER A 157 6.39 -3.12 5.33
CA SER A 157 5.77 -4.31 4.73
C SER A 157 4.34 -4.03 4.31
N ALA A 158 4.06 -4.23 3.03
CA ALA A 158 2.75 -4.01 2.44
C ALA A 158 1.93 -5.33 2.45
N VAL A 159 0.67 -5.23 2.89
CA VAL A 159 -0.26 -6.37 2.91
C VAL A 159 -1.19 -6.22 1.71
N ALA A 160 -1.16 -7.19 0.80
CA ALA A 160 -2.13 -7.26 -0.28
C ALA A 160 -3.54 -7.35 0.33
N PRO A 161 -4.49 -6.46 -0.02
CA PRO A 161 -5.88 -6.65 0.34
C PRO A 161 -6.34 -8.00 -0.22
N THR A 162 -7.03 -8.77 0.62
CA THR A 162 -7.66 -10.02 0.19
C THR A 162 -8.57 -9.73 -0.99
N PRO A 163 -8.35 -10.35 -2.16
CA PRO A 163 -9.30 -10.24 -3.25
C PRO A 163 -10.68 -10.62 -2.74
N GLU A 164 -11.73 -9.90 -3.14
CA GLU A 164 -13.11 -10.30 -2.87
C GLU A 164 -13.72 -11.01 -4.10
N PRO A 165 -13.32 -12.24 -4.47
CA PRO A 165 -13.93 -12.94 -5.60
C PRO A 165 -15.38 -13.34 -5.31
N ASN A 166 -15.76 -13.44 -4.03
CA ASN A 166 -17.04 -14.01 -3.62
C ASN A 166 -18.20 -12.99 -3.65
N THR A 167 -17.97 -11.70 -3.45
CA THR A 167 -19.03 -10.68 -3.48
C THR A 167 -19.53 -10.43 -4.91
N LEU A 168 -18.64 -10.43 -5.90
CA LEU A 168 -19.01 -10.37 -7.31
C LEU A 168 -19.73 -11.64 -7.78
N LEU A 169 -19.28 -12.82 -7.34
CA LEU A 169 -19.97 -14.08 -7.63
C LEU A 169 -21.37 -14.11 -6.97
N LEU A 170 -21.49 -13.65 -5.73
CA LEU A 170 -22.77 -13.57 -5.02
C LEU A 170 -23.72 -12.54 -5.65
N LEU A 171 -23.20 -11.39 -6.07
CA LEU A 171 -23.97 -10.38 -6.81
C LEU A 171 -24.42 -10.93 -8.18
N GLY A 172 -23.53 -11.60 -8.91
CA GLY A 172 -23.81 -12.22 -10.20
C GLY A 172 -24.86 -13.33 -10.10
N THR A 173 -24.73 -14.22 -9.11
CA THR A 173 -25.72 -15.28 -8.84
C THR A 173 -27.05 -14.71 -8.32
N GLY A 174 -27.03 -13.63 -7.53
CA GLY A 174 -28.22 -12.91 -7.09
C GLY A 174 -28.99 -12.26 -8.24
N LEU A 175 -28.30 -11.63 -9.20
CA LEU A 175 -28.90 -11.06 -10.40
C LEU A 175 -29.44 -12.14 -11.34
N MET A 176 -28.73 -13.26 -11.50
CA MET A 176 -29.16 -14.36 -12.37
C MET A 176 -30.40 -15.07 -11.82
N SER A 177 -30.44 -15.32 -10.51
CA SER A 177 -31.58 -15.96 -9.83
C SER A 177 -32.83 -15.08 -9.85
N SER A 178 -32.68 -13.78 -9.63
CA SER A 178 -33.79 -12.82 -9.71
C SER A 178 -34.33 -12.66 -11.14
N ALA A 179 -33.45 -12.62 -12.16
CA ALA A 179 -33.86 -12.62 -13.56
C ALA A 179 -34.63 -13.91 -13.95
N GLY A 180 -34.16 -15.07 -13.47
CA GLY A 180 -34.84 -16.36 -13.68
C GLY A 180 -36.22 -16.44 -13.01
N ALA A 181 -36.35 -15.91 -11.80
CA ALA A 181 -37.63 -15.85 -11.08
C ALA A 181 -38.66 -14.96 -11.80
N LEU A 182 -38.24 -13.80 -12.29
CA LEU A 182 -39.08 -12.89 -13.07
C LEU A 182 -39.53 -13.51 -14.41
N TYR A 183 -38.65 -14.27 -15.07
CA TYR A 183 -38.99 -14.99 -16.30
C TYR A 183 -40.05 -16.06 -16.07
N ARG A 184 -39.93 -16.85 -14.99
CA ARG A 184 -40.96 -17.85 -14.63
C ARG A 184 -42.31 -17.22 -14.34
N ARG A 185 -42.35 -16.08 -13.63
CA ARG A 185 -43.59 -15.36 -13.33
C ARG A 185 -44.31 -14.90 -14.60
N ARG A 186 -43.57 -14.39 -15.60
CA ARG A 186 -44.13 -13.92 -16.87
C ARG A 186 -44.68 -15.01 -17.79
N ARG A 187 -44.34 -16.29 -17.55
CA ARG A 187 -44.90 -17.42 -18.30
C ARG A 187 -46.14 -18.04 -17.66
N LYS A 188 -46.44 -17.69 -16.40
CA LYS A 188 -47.62 -18.17 -15.66
C LYS A 188 -48.77 -17.16 -15.62
N ALA A 189 -48.59 -15.98 -16.21
CA ALA A 189 -49.62 -14.99 -16.49
C ALA A 189 -49.88 -14.98 -18.00
#